data_AF-A0A951G1Q0-F1
#
_entry.id   AF-A0A951G1Q0-F1
#
_cell.length_a   1.000
_cell.length_b   1.000
_cell.length_c   1.000
_cell.angle_alpha   90.00
_cell.angle_beta   90.00
_cell.angle_gamma   90.00
#
_symmetry.space_group_name_H-M   'P 1'
#
loop_
_entity.id
_entity.type
_entity.pdbx_description
1 polymer ?
#
loop_
_entity_poly.entity_id
_entity_poly.type
_entity_poly.pdbx_seq_one_letter_code
_entity_poly.pdbx_strand_id
1 'polypeptide(L)' 'AITAVAVVAERLEVCPPCGGCRQRLAEFGGSSTPVYLGPTTTTLGELLPGAFGRGALG' A
#
# COMPACT_ATOMS: atom_id res chain seq x y z
N ALA A 1 -3.08 2.92 13.82
CA ALA A 1 -2.35 2.47 12.62
C ALA A 1 -3.32 1.74 11.70
N ILE A 2 -3.12 1.80 10.38
CA ILE A 2 -3.93 1.04 9.42
C ILE A 2 -3.70 -0.46 9.67
N THR A 3 -4.79 -1.24 9.75
CA THR A 3 -4.73 -2.70 9.94
C THR A 3 -4.71 -3.46 8.62
N ALA A 4 -5.40 -2.97 7.60
CA ALA A 4 -5.38 -3.46 6.22
C ALA A 4 -5.96 -2.42 5.25
N VAL A 5 -5.73 -2.59 3.94
CA VAL A 5 -6.27 -1.75 2.86
C VAL A 5 -6.92 -2.63 1.80
N ALA A 6 -8.07 -2.21 1.25
CA ALA A 6 -8.65 -2.81 0.05
C ALA A 6 -8.72 -1.76 -1.06
N VAL A 7 -8.30 -2.11 -2.28
CA VAL A 7 -8.37 -1.26 -3.46
C VAL A 7 -9.30 -1.90 -4.48
N VAL A 8 -10.35 -1.19 -4.85
CA VAL A 8 -11.40 -1.66 -5.75
C VAL A 8 -11.59 -0.67 -6.90
N ALA A 9 -11.88 -1.20 -8.08
CA ALA A 9 -12.33 -0.41 -9.21
C ALA A 9 -13.35 -1.24 -10.01
N GLU A 10 -14.46 -0.60 -10.39
CA GLU A 10 -15.62 -1.28 -10.98
C GLU A 10 -15.29 -2.15 -12.20
N ARG A 11 -14.28 -1.77 -12.98
CA ARG A 11 -13.90 -2.44 -14.22
C ARG A 11 -12.54 -3.14 -14.17
N LEU A 12 -11.96 -3.34 -12.98
CA LEU A 12 -10.66 -4.01 -12.83
C LEU A 12 -10.75 -5.09 -11.75
N GLU A 13 -10.39 -6.31 -12.13
CA GLU A 13 -10.30 -7.44 -11.19
C GLU A 13 -9.16 -7.27 -10.19
N VAL A 14 -8.03 -6.71 -10.64
CA VAL A 14 -6.88 -6.36 -9.81
C VAL A 14 -6.54 -4.89 -10.03
N CYS A 15 -6.64 -4.09 -8.96
CA CYS A 15 -6.42 -2.64 -9.02
C CYS A 15 -5.30 -2.21 -8.06
N PRO A 16 -4.02 -2.26 -8.48
CA PRO A 16 -2.94 -1.77 -7.63
C PRO A 16 -3.03 -0.25 -7.43
N PRO A 17 -2.78 0.28 -6.21
CA PRO A 17 -2.81 1.71 -5.96
C PRO A 17 -1.68 2.42 -6.73
N CYS A 18 -1.89 3.68 -7.11
CA CYS A 18 -0.85 4.50 -7.73
C CYS A 18 0.26 4.88 -6.73
N GLY A 19 1.40 5.38 -7.22
CA GLY A 19 2.56 5.71 -6.37
C GLY A 19 2.24 6.68 -5.23
N GLY A 20 1.43 7.72 -5.49
CA GLY A 20 1.03 8.68 -4.46
C GLY A 20 0.17 8.05 -3.35
N CYS A 21 -0.76 7.16 -3.70
CA CYS A 21 -1.54 6.42 -2.72
C CYS A 21 -0.66 5.52 -1.85
N ARG A 22 0.30 4.81 -2.45
CA ARG A 22 1.25 3.95 -1.72
C ARG A 22 2.04 4.73 -0.69
N GLN A 23 2.57 5.91 -1.07
CA GLN A 23 3.33 6.77 -0.14
C GLN A 23 2.47 7.24 1.03
N ARG A 24 1.27 7.79 0.77
CA ARG A 24 0.40 8.25 1.86
C ARG A 24 -0.05 7.11 2.77
N LEU A 25 -0.36 5.94 2.21
CA LEU A 25 -0.68 4.78 3.03
C LEU A 25 0.49 4.37 3.92
N ALA A 26 1.73 4.41 3.41
CA ALA A 26 2.95 4.09 4.15
C ALA A 26 3.26 5.08 5.30
N GLU A 27 2.67 6.28 5.28
CA GLU A 27 2.73 7.17 6.44
C GLU A 27 1.96 6.57 7.63
N PHE A 28 0.85 5.87 7.41
CA PHE A 28 -0.07 5.41 8.47
C PHE A 28 -0.14 3.89 8.67
N GLY A 29 0.44 3.11 7.74
CA GLY A 29 0.56 1.65 7.76
C GLY A 29 2.01 1.18 7.77
N GLY A 30 2.27 0.02 8.39
CA GLY A 30 3.58 -0.63 8.36
C GLY A 30 3.80 -1.43 7.08
N SER A 31 5.05 -1.86 6.83
CA SER A 31 5.42 -2.68 5.65
C SER A 31 4.64 -3.99 5.54
N SER A 32 4.24 -4.58 6.67
CA SER A 32 3.43 -5.81 6.72
C SER A 32 1.92 -5.59 6.58
N THR A 33 1.47 -4.33 6.42
CA THR A 33 0.03 -4.01 6.29
C THR A 33 -0.51 -4.71 5.03
N PRO A 34 -1.51 -5.59 5.15
CA PRO A 34 -2.10 -6.28 4.01
C PRO A 34 -2.79 -5.29 3.07
N VAL A 35 -2.63 -5.52 1.77
CA VAL A 35 -3.34 -4.78 0.71
C VAL A 35 -4.05 -5.77 -0.20
N TYR A 36 -5.37 -5.70 -0.21
CA TYR A 36 -6.25 -6.51 -1.04
C TYR A 36 -6.52 -5.79 -2.36
N LEU A 37 -6.17 -6.42 -3.47
CA LEU A 37 -6.32 -5.93 -4.84
C LEU A 37 -7.33 -6.83 -5.58
N GLY A 38 -8.52 -7.01 -5.01
CA GLY A 38 -9.48 -8.04 -5.45
C GLY A 38 -9.07 -9.44 -4.99
N PRO A 39 -8.92 -10.45 -5.88
CA PRO A 39 -8.54 -11.81 -5.48
C PRO A 39 -7.06 -11.92 -5.07
N THR A 40 -6.24 -10.91 -5.40
CA THR A 40 -4.82 -10.88 -5.05
C THR A 40 -4.59 -10.14 -3.75
N THR A 41 -3.74 -10.70 -2.89
CA THR A 41 -3.26 -10.03 -1.66
C THR A 41 -1.75 -9.80 -1.77
N THR A 42 -1.31 -8.63 -1.33
CA THR A 42 0.10 -8.23 -1.20
C THR A 42 0.26 -7.44 0.10
N THR A 43 1.42 -6.83 0.32
CA THR A 43 1.66 -5.94 1.46
C THR A 43 2.07 -4.55 1.01
N LEU A 44 1.92 -3.58 1.91
CA LEU A 44 2.31 -2.21 1.63
C LEU A 44 3.83 -2.08 1.35
N GLY A 45 4.66 -2.91 1.99
CA GLY A 45 6.10 -2.95 1.76
C GLY A 45 6.47 -3.48 0.36
N GLU A 46 5.77 -4.51 -0.12
CA GLU A 46 5.95 -5.04 -1.48
C GLU A 46 5.54 -4.03 -2.55
N LEU A 47 4.51 -3.21 -2.28
CA LEU A 47 4.05 -2.18 -3.21
C LEU A 47 4.97 -0.95 -3.27
N LEU A 48 5.76 -0.69 -2.23
CA LEU A 48 6.62 0.48 -2.12
C LEU A 48 8.03 0.12 -1.64
N PRO A 49 8.80 -0.65 -2.42
CA PRO A 49 10.15 -1.04 -2.06
C PRO A 49 11.08 0.18 -2.03
N GLY A 50 11.96 0.23 -1.02
CA GLY A 50 12.93 1.33 -0.87
C GLY A 50 12.29 2.68 -0.53
N ALA A 51 11.05 2.70 -0.01
CA ALA A 51 10.40 3.92 0.43
C ALA A 51 11.24 4.69 1.46
N PHE A 52 11.27 6.01 1.33
CA PHE A 52 11.76 6.89 2.39
C PHE A 52 10.85 6.72 3.62
N GLY A 53 11.40 6.18 4.70
CA GLY A 53 10.70 6.08 5.98
C GLY A 53 10.59 7.43 6.69
N ARG A 54 9.79 7.49 7.77
CA ARG A 54 9.60 8.70 8.59
C ARG A 54 10.89 9.31 9.16
N GLY A 55 12.01 8.57 9.19
CA GLY A 55 13.33 9.06 9.61
C GLY A 55 14.35 9.20 8.49
N ALA A 56 13.94 9.13 7.22
CA ALA A 56 14.87 9.17 6.09
C ALA A 56 15.37 10.57 5.74
N LEU A 57 14.67 11.62 6.22
CA LEU A 57 15.07 13.01 6.10
C LEU A 57 15.48 13.47 7.51
N GLY A 58 16.73 13.20 7.87
CA GLY A 58 17.33 13.74 9.09
C GLY A 58 17.46 15.25 9.03
#